data_AF-A0A1U8KNA7-F1
#
_entry.id   AF-A0A1U8KNA7-F1
#
_cell.length_a   1.000
_cell.length_b   1.000
_cell.length_c   1.000
_cell.angle_alpha   90.00
_cell.angle_beta   90.00
_cell.angle_gamma   90.00
#
_symmetry.space_group_name_H-M   'P 1'
#
loop_
_entity.id
_entity.type
_entity.pdbx_description
1 polymer ?
#
loop_
_entity_poly.entity_id
_entity_poly.type
_entity_poly.pdbx_seq_one_letter_code
_entity_poly.pdbx_strand_id
1 'polypeptide(L)'
;MFANARCIGEKNINGEDCFILKLCADPRTLKARSEGPAEIIRHVLFGYFSQKTGLLVQMEDSHLTRVQSTGGDTVYWETTINTFLEDYHPVEGIMIAHSGHTVVTLFRFGEVAMNHTKTKMEETWTIEEVAFNIPGLSVDCFIPPSDLSITETLEFPQDERGESAIRLRRSAERRH
;
A
#
# COMPACT_ATOMS: atom_id res chain seq x y z
N MET A 1 -7.25 6.96 -2.20
CA MET A 1 -6.15 7.12 -1.21
C MET A 1 -6.16 8.51 -0.56
N PHE A 2 -6.11 9.61 -1.32
CA PHE A 2 -5.98 10.98 -0.77
C PHE A 2 -7.28 11.71 -0.38
N ALA A 3 -8.42 11.01 -0.30
CA ALA A 3 -9.72 11.64 -0.03
C ALA A 3 -9.78 12.40 1.30
N ASN A 4 -9.07 11.91 2.33
CA ASN A 4 -8.96 12.54 3.65
C ASN A 4 -7.62 13.27 3.86
N ALA A 5 -6.89 13.55 2.78
CA ALA A 5 -5.61 14.24 2.86
C ALA A 5 -5.79 15.75 3.06
N ARG A 6 -4.79 16.40 3.64
CA ARG A 6 -4.73 17.85 3.78
C ARG A 6 -3.79 18.43 2.72
N CYS A 7 -4.22 19.45 1.99
CA CYS A 7 -3.30 20.24 1.19
C CYS A 7 -2.37 21.04 2.11
N ILE A 8 -1.06 20.94 1.91
CA ILE A 8 -0.06 21.57 2.78
C ILE A 8 0.83 22.61 2.09
N GLY A 9 0.63 22.82 0.79
CA GLY A 9 1.38 23.81 0.02
C GLY A 9 1.67 23.34 -1.40
N GLU A 10 2.62 24.01 -2.03
CA GLU A 10 3.03 23.81 -3.41
C GLU A 10 4.55 23.71 -3.50
N LYS A 11 5.05 22.96 -4.49
CA LYS A 11 6.48 22.77 -4.73
C LYS A 11 6.70 22.40 -6.19
N ASN A 12 7.77 22.92 -6.78
CA ASN A 12 8.22 22.48 -8.09
C ASN A 12 9.00 21.16 -7.95
N ILE A 13 8.57 20.12 -8.67
CA ILE A 13 9.18 18.79 -8.70
C ILE A 13 9.65 18.54 -10.13
N ASN A 14 10.97 18.47 -10.34
CA ASN A 14 11.58 18.19 -11.64
C ASN A 14 11.05 19.09 -12.79
N GLY A 15 10.76 20.36 -12.50
CA GLY A 15 10.22 21.31 -13.47
C GLY A 15 8.69 21.38 -13.53
N GLU A 16 7.97 20.48 -12.85
CA GLU A 16 6.50 20.48 -12.77
C GLU A 16 6.03 21.16 -11.48
N ASP A 17 5.18 22.19 -11.61
CA ASP A 17 4.56 22.83 -10.45
C ASP A 17 3.49 21.91 -9.86
N CYS A 18 3.68 21.50 -8.61
CA CYS A 18 2.82 20.55 -7.92
C CYS A 18 2.15 21.17 -6.68
N PHE A 19 0.93 20.74 -6.37
CA PHE A 19 0.35 20.89 -5.03
C PHE A 19 0.58 19.61 -4.21
N ILE A 20 0.70 19.76 -2.89
CA ILE A 20 1.11 18.67 -2.00
C ILE A 20 -0.06 18.26 -1.11
N LEU A 21 -0.46 16.99 -1.22
CA LEU A 21 -1.42 16.37 -0.31
C LEU A 21 -0.70 15.51 0.72
N LYS A 22 -0.94 15.78 2.00
CA LYS A 22 -0.41 15.01 3.13
C LYS A 22 -1.49 14.12 3.74
N LEU A 23 -1.18 12.86 3.94
CA LEU A 23 -1.99 11.89 4.66
C LEU A 23 -1.20 11.34 5.85
N CYS A 24 -1.82 11.26 7.03
CA CYS A 24 -1.25 10.60 8.19
C CYS A 24 -2.13 9.42 8.56
N ALA A 25 -1.52 8.27 8.86
CA ALA A 25 -2.27 7.18 9.49
C ALA A 25 -2.75 7.61 10.87
N ASP A 26 -3.99 7.27 11.21
CA ASP A 26 -4.54 7.56 12.53
C ASP A 26 -3.98 6.59 13.59
N PRO A 27 -4.04 6.95 14.89
CA PRO A 27 -3.50 6.12 15.95
C PRO A 27 -4.09 4.71 16.03
N ARG A 28 -5.35 4.49 15.62
CA ARG A 28 -5.97 3.15 15.65
C ARG A 28 -5.36 2.28 14.56
N THR A 29 -5.19 2.82 13.35
CA THR A 29 -4.51 2.14 12.24
C THR A 29 -3.06 1.80 12.60
N LEU A 30 -2.32 2.74 13.20
CA LEU A 30 -0.95 2.52 13.65
C LEU A 30 -0.85 1.39 14.69
N LYS A 31 -1.75 1.41 15.69
CA LYS A 31 -1.81 0.38 16.73
C LYS A 31 -2.18 -1.00 16.18
N ALA A 32 -3.16 -1.06 15.27
CA ALA A 32 -3.60 -2.33 14.66
C ALA A 32 -2.50 -3.00 13.82
N ARG A 33 -1.54 -2.22 13.30
CA ARG A 33 -0.39 -2.71 12.51
C ARG A 33 0.88 -2.91 13.35
N SER A 34 0.84 -2.59 14.63
CA SER A 34 1.96 -2.81 15.56
C SER A 34 1.89 -4.24 16.10
N GLU A 35 3.02 -4.93 16.17
CA GLU A 35 3.07 -6.34 16.57
C GLU A 35 4.25 -6.62 17.50
N GLY A 36 3.98 -7.30 18.62
CA GLY A 36 4.99 -7.68 19.60
C GLY A 36 5.85 -6.49 20.06
N PRO A 37 7.20 -6.57 19.96
CA PRO A 37 8.10 -5.49 20.38
C PRO A 37 8.17 -4.32 19.41
N ALA A 38 7.51 -4.38 18.24
CA ALA A 38 7.56 -3.38 17.18
C ALA A 38 6.30 -2.52 17.15
N GLU A 39 6.45 -1.23 17.45
CA GLU A 39 5.39 -0.23 17.42
C GLU A 39 5.59 0.73 16.24
N ILE A 40 4.58 0.86 15.38
CA ILE A 40 4.59 1.87 14.33
C ILE A 40 4.14 3.20 14.95
N ILE A 41 5.09 4.11 15.15
CA ILE A 41 4.82 5.39 15.84
C ILE A 41 4.45 6.52 14.88
N ARG A 42 4.77 6.38 13.59
CA ARG A 42 4.38 7.35 12.55
C ARG A 42 4.33 6.67 11.19
N HIS A 43 3.25 6.93 10.46
CA HIS A 43 3.16 6.65 9.03
C HIS A 43 2.56 7.89 8.36
N VAL A 44 3.35 8.52 7.50
CA VAL A 44 2.96 9.73 6.78
C VAL A 44 3.25 9.55 5.30
N LEU A 45 2.28 9.92 4.48
CA LEU A 45 2.36 9.90 3.03
C LEU A 45 2.20 11.31 2.47
N PHE A 46 3.00 11.65 1.47
CA PHE A 46 2.86 12.86 0.66
C PHE A 46 2.66 12.47 -0.80
N GLY A 47 1.67 13.08 -1.44
CA GLY A 47 1.47 13.01 -2.87
C GLY A 47 1.69 14.38 -3.49
N TYR A 48 2.51 14.44 -4.53
CA TYR A 48 2.82 15.63 -5.30
C TYR A 48 2.08 15.55 -6.62
N PHE A 49 1.05 16.38 -6.78
CA PHE A 49 0.17 16.35 -7.94
C PHE A 49 0.43 17.55 -8.83
N SER A 50 0.65 17.31 -10.12
CA SER A 50 0.79 18.35 -11.14
C SER A 50 -0.40 19.30 -11.07
N GLN A 51 -0.15 20.60 -10.93
CA GLN A 51 -1.21 21.61 -10.98
C GLN A 51 -1.87 21.70 -12.36
N LYS A 52 -1.12 21.37 -13.42
CA LYS A 52 -1.58 21.42 -14.81
C LYS A 52 -2.48 20.24 -15.16
N THR A 53 -2.14 19.04 -14.72
CA THR A 53 -2.80 17.78 -15.17
C THR A 53 -3.59 17.09 -14.07
N GLY A 54 -3.33 17.40 -12.80
CA GLY A 54 -3.88 16.67 -11.66
C GLY A 54 -3.28 15.28 -11.45
N LEU A 55 -2.30 14.86 -12.24
CA LEU A 55 -1.64 13.55 -12.13
C LEU A 55 -0.59 13.55 -11.02
N LEU A 56 -0.39 12.38 -10.40
CA LEU A 56 0.62 12.18 -9.36
C LEU A 56 2.01 12.10 -10.00
N VAL A 57 2.89 13.03 -9.66
CA VAL A 57 4.27 13.12 -10.18
C VAL A 57 5.24 12.37 -9.25
N GLN A 58 5.04 12.52 -7.95
CA GLN A 58 5.88 11.91 -6.93
C GLN A 58 5.03 11.48 -5.73
N MET A 59 5.40 10.37 -5.11
CA MET A 59 4.86 9.88 -3.86
C MET A 59 6.00 9.67 -2.86
N GLU A 60 5.86 10.22 -1.66
CA GLU A 60 6.81 10.01 -0.55
C GLU A 60 6.09 9.33 0.61
N ASP A 61 6.52 8.13 0.98
CA ASP A 61 6.01 7.38 2.13
C ASP A 61 7.09 7.29 3.21
N SER A 62 6.75 7.63 4.46
CA SER A 62 7.65 7.56 5.62
C SER A 62 7.01 6.76 6.75
N HIS A 63 7.63 5.64 7.11
CA HIS A 63 7.22 4.76 8.22
C HIS A 63 8.30 4.79 9.29
N LEU A 64 7.95 5.20 10.50
CA LEU A 64 8.83 5.14 11.66
C LEU A 64 8.32 4.07 12.63
N THR A 65 9.15 3.07 12.88
CA THR A 65 8.89 1.98 13.79
C THR A 65 9.87 2.05 14.95
N ARG A 66 9.35 1.95 16.17
CA ARG A 66 10.12 1.78 17.40
C ARG A 66 10.11 0.30 17.75
N VAL A 67 11.29 -0.28 17.97
CA VAL A 67 11.44 -1.65 18.44
C VAL A 67 12.05 -1.61 19.83
N GLN A 68 11.37 -2.20 20.81
CA GLN A 68 11.82 -2.26 22.19
C GLN A 68 11.74 -3.69 22.72
N SER A 69 12.89 -4.28 23.06
CA SER A 69 12.94 -5.60 23.70
C SER A 69 12.83 -5.48 25.21
N THR A 70 12.33 -6.51 25.87
CA THR A 70 12.19 -6.54 27.34
C THR A 70 13.59 -6.49 27.97
N GLY A 71 13.92 -5.38 28.64
CA GLY A 71 15.22 -5.19 29.28
C GLY A 71 16.38 -4.78 28.36
N GLY A 72 16.10 -4.38 27.11
CA GLY A 72 17.11 -3.93 26.15
C GLY A 72 16.91 -2.49 25.66
N ASP A 73 17.86 -2.01 24.86
CA ASP A 73 17.84 -0.67 24.27
C ASP A 73 16.69 -0.48 23.27
N THR A 74 16.22 0.77 23.16
CA THR A 74 15.23 1.15 22.16
C THR A 74 15.90 1.46 20.83
N VAL A 75 15.40 0.87 19.75
CA VAL A 75 15.88 1.07 18.38
C VAL A 75 14.75 1.63 17.53
N TYR A 76 15.08 2.56 16.64
CA TYR A 76 14.17 3.15 15.67
C TYR A 76 14.57 2.74 14.26
N TRP A 77 13.57 2.47 13.45
CA TRP A 77 13.69 2.21 12.02
C TRP A 77 12.80 3.18 11.27
N GLU A 78 13.39 4.00 10.42
CA GLU A 78 12.68 4.85 9.47
C GLU A 78 12.86 4.29 8.06
N THR A 79 11.76 3.91 7.43
CA THR A 79 11.71 3.57 6.01
C THR A 79 11.12 4.75 5.27
N THR A 80 11.88 5.34 4.35
CA THR A 80 11.41 6.37 3.43
C THR A 80 11.41 5.82 2.01
N ILE A 81 10.25 5.83 1.35
CA ILE A 81 10.04 5.36 -0.02
C ILE A 81 9.68 6.58 -0.86
N ASN A 82 10.48 6.87 -1.88
CA ASN A 82 10.20 7.96 -2.82
C ASN A 82 9.98 7.36 -4.20
N THR A 83 8.77 7.46 -4.72
CA THR A 83 8.40 6.94 -6.05
C THR A 83 8.08 8.08 -6.99
N PHE A 84 8.70 8.08 -8.16
CA PHE A 84 8.43 8.99 -9.27
C PHE A 84 7.63 8.22 -10.32
N LEU A 85 6.55 8.83 -10.81
CA LEU A 85 5.64 8.20 -11.76
C LEU A 85 5.76 8.88 -13.11
N GLU A 86 5.91 8.07 -14.14
CA GLU A 86 6.19 8.51 -15.51
C GLU A 86 5.32 7.74 -16.51
N ASP A 87 5.40 8.14 -17.78
CA ASP A 87 4.78 7.44 -18.90
C ASP A 87 3.27 7.19 -18.77
N TYR A 88 2.55 8.25 -18.41
CA TYR A 88 1.10 8.20 -18.26
C TYR A 88 0.39 8.01 -19.60
N HIS A 89 -0.42 6.97 -19.69
CA HIS A 89 -1.24 6.67 -20.86
C HIS A 89 -2.72 6.46 -20.48
N PRO A 90 -3.67 6.81 -21.36
CA PRO A 90 -5.07 6.50 -21.15
C PRO A 90 -5.33 5.01 -21.39
N VAL A 91 -5.88 4.33 -20.39
CA VAL A 91 -6.42 2.97 -20.48
C VAL A 91 -7.87 3.01 -20.05
N GLU A 92 -8.79 2.70 -20.96
CA GLU A 92 -10.25 2.82 -20.74
C GLU A 92 -10.69 4.20 -20.21
N GLY A 93 -10.01 5.27 -20.62
CA GLY A 93 -10.31 6.65 -20.20
C GLY A 93 -9.69 7.06 -18.86
N ILE A 94 -8.92 6.19 -18.21
CA ILE A 94 -8.18 6.48 -16.97
C ILE A 94 -6.70 6.66 -17.31
N MET A 95 -6.07 7.73 -16.81
CA MET A 95 -4.64 7.94 -16.98
C MET A 95 -3.86 7.07 -15.98
N ILE A 96 -2.99 6.20 -16.49
CA ILE A 96 -2.21 5.24 -15.70
C ILE A 96 -0.73 5.41 -16.03
N ALA A 97 0.11 5.52 -15.01
CA ALA A 97 1.56 5.53 -15.17
C ALA A 97 2.04 4.12 -15.56
N HIS A 98 2.69 3.99 -16.71
CA HIS A 98 3.27 2.73 -17.16
C HIS A 98 4.73 2.55 -16.76
N SER A 99 5.37 3.56 -16.17
CA SER A 99 6.71 3.39 -15.64
C SER A 99 6.98 4.31 -14.46
N GLY A 100 8.09 4.04 -13.78
CA GLY A 100 8.56 4.90 -12.72
C GLY A 100 9.83 4.40 -12.07
N HIS A 101 10.26 5.17 -11.08
CA HIS A 101 11.47 4.91 -10.33
C HIS A 101 11.21 5.08 -8.84
N THR A 102 11.59 4.10 -8.05
CA THR A 102 11.40 4.07 -6.60
C THR A 102 12.74 4.00 -5.89
N VAL A 103 12.94 4.89 -4.92
CA VAL A 103 14.10 4.90 -4.03
C VAL A 103 13.64 4.63 -2.60
N VAL A 104 14.10 3.51 -2.05
CA VAL A 104 13.84 3.12 -0.66
C VAL A 104 15.08 3.41 0.18
N THR A 105 14.90 4.08 1.31
CA THR A 105 15.93 4.31 2.30
C THR A 105 15.47 3.72 3.63
N LEU A 106 16.24 2.78 4.17
CA LEU A 106 16.05 2.24 5.50
C LEU A 106 17.12 2.83 6.43
N PHE A 107 16.68 3.56 7.44
CA PHE A 107 17.54 4.20 8.42
C PHE A 107 17.27 3.66 9.82
N ARG A 108 18.26 2.98 10.39
CA ARG A 108 18.27 2.52 11.77
C ARG A 108 18.99 3.52 12.65
N PHE A 109 18.39 3.91 13.77
CA PHE A 109 19.02 4.77 14.76
C PHE A 109 18.55 4.43 16.19
N GLY A 110 19.25 4.92 17.21
CA GLY A 110 18.98 4.58 18.62
C GLY A 110 19.71 5.51 19.57
N GLU A 111 19.62 5.22 20.88
CA GLU A 111 20.18 6.09 21.92
C GLU A 111 21.72 6.20 21.87
N VAL A 112 22.40 5.15 21.37
CA VAL A 112 23.84 5.14 21.15
C VAL A 112 24.17 5.45 19.69
N ALA A 113 24.79 6.62 19.45
CA ALA A 113 25.08 7.15 18.11
C ALA A 113 25.96 6.25 17.22
N MET A 114 26.75 5.33 17.81
CA MET A 114 27.62 4.40 17.07
C MET A 114 26.87 3.29 16.31
N ASN A 115 25.55 3.17 16.49
CA ASN A 115 24.74 2.07 15.94
C ASN A 115 23.80 2.50 14.79
N HIS A 116 24.05 3.67 14.20
CA HIS A 116 23.26 4.15 13.07
C HIS A 116 23.64 3.41 11.79
N THR A 117 22.66 2.92 11.06
CA THR A 117 22.88 2.22 9.79
C THR A 117 21.90 2.76 8.76
N LYS A 118 22.38 3.06 7.56
CA LYS A 118 21.56 3.55 6.46
C LYS A 118 21.78 2.66 5.25
N THR A 119 20.71 2.05 4.76
CA THR A 119 20.69 1.25 3.54
C THR A 119 19.80 1.95 2.51
N LYS A 120 20.25 2.01 1.27
CA LYS A 120 19.49 2.58 0.14
C LYS A 120 19.31 1.49 -0.92
N MET A 121 18.10 1.39 -1.45
CA MET A 121 17.74 0.54 -2.58
C MET A 121 17.04 1.39 -3.63
N GLU A 122 17.27 1.09 -4.90
CA GLU A 122 16.68 1.78 -6.04
C GLU A 122 16.08 0.74 -6.99
N GLU A 123 14.90 1.03 -7.52
CA GLU A 123 14.16 0.16 -8.43
C GLU A 123 13.55 1.01 -9.54
N THR A 124 13.70 0.57 -10.79
CA THR A 124 12.96 1.14 -11.93
C THR A 124 11.97 0.08 -12.39
N TRP A 125 10.72 0.46 -12.54
CA TRP A 125 9.62 -0.44 -12.88
C TRP A 125 8.92 0.02 -14.16
N THR A 126 8.39 -0.96 -14.90
CA THR A 126 7.62 -0.76 -16.13
C THR A 126 6.42 -1.70 -16.11
N ILE A 127 5.30 -1.24 -16.64
CA ILE A 127 4.05 -1.98 -16.76
C ILE A 127 3.77 -2.11 -18.26
N GLU A 128 3.81 -3.34 -18.77
CA GLU A 128 3.62 -3.61 -20.21
C GLU A 128 2.14 -3.66 -20.60
N GLU A 129 1.31 -4.29 -19.76
CA GLU A 129 -0.11 -4.50 -20.03
C GLU A 129 -0.97 -4.11 -18.84
N VAL A 130 -2.03 -3.36 -19.13
CA VAL A 130 -3.07 -3.01 -18.15
C VAL A 130 -4.43 -3.40 -18.72
N ALA A 131 -5.19 -4.15 -17.94
CA ALA A 131 -6.55 -4.55 -18.27
C ALA A 131 -7.47 -4.36 -17.07
N PHE A 132 -8.69 -3.92 -17.33
CA PHE A 132 -9.75 -3.82 -16.33
C PHE A 132 -10.72 -4.99 -16.45
N ASN A 133 -11.38 -5.32 -15.33
CA ASN A 133 -12.48 -6.29 -15.30
C ASN A 133 -12.14 -7.64 -15.95
N ILE A 134 -10.94 -8.16 -15.66
CA ILE A 134 -10.38 -9.37 -16.27
C ILE A 134 -11.37 -10.54 -16.10
N PRO A 135 -11.91 -11.11 -17.19
CA PRO A 135 -12.84 -12.22 -17.11
C PRO A 135 -12.21 -13.45 -16.47
N GLY A 136 -12.93 -14.10 -15.55
CA GLY A 136 -12.45 -15.30 -14.86
C GLY A 136 -11.59 -15.04 -13.62
N LEU A 137 -11.23 -13.78 -13.32
CA LEU A 137 -10.64 -13.42 -12.04
C LEU A 137 -11.73 -13.43 -10.95
N SER A 138 -11.54 -14.26 -9.92
CA SER A 138 -12.49 -14.41 -8.81
C SER A 138 -11.83 -14.13 -7.47
N VAL A 139 -12.62 -14.00 -6.40
CA VAL A 139 -12.10 -13.81 -5.04
C VAL A 139 -11.22 -14.97 -4.58
N ASP A 140 -11.45 -16.17 -5.13
CA ASP A 140 -10.65 -17.37 -4.85
C ASP A 140 -9.22 -17.27 -5.42
N CYS A 141 -8.92 -16.28 -6.26
CA CYS A 141 -7.57 -16.01 -6.75
C CYS A 141 -6.71 -15.22 -5.74
N PHE A 142 -7.32 -14.63 -4.71
CA PHE A 142 -6.65 -13.77 -3.72
C PHE A 142 -6.43 -14.52 -2.40
N ILE A 143 -5.78 -15.68 -2.48
CA ILE A 143 -5.52 -16.55 -1.33
C ILE A 143 -4.33 -15.98 -0.54
N PRO A 144 -4.44 -15.82 0.79
CA PRO A 144 -3.30 -15.41 1.61
C PRO A 144 -2.18 -16.45 1.56
N PRO A 145 -0.91 -16.06 1.83
CA PRO A 145 0.17 -17.01 2.06
C PRO A 145 -0.25 -18.12 3.04
N SER A 146 0.09 -19.37 2.74
CA SER A 146 -0.34 -20.57 3.48
C SER A 146 -0.04 -20.54 4.99
N ASP A 147 0.92 -19.71 5.40
CA ASP A 147 1.36 -19.56 6.79
C ASP A 147 0.50 -18.56 7.59
N LEU A 148 -0.47 -17.89 6.97
CA LEU A 148 -1.39 -16.96 7.62
C LEU A 148 -2.75 -17.64 7.84
N SER A 149 -2.97 -18.21 9.02
CA SER A 149 -4.31 -18.67 9.42
C SER A 149 -5.19 -17.44 9.69
N ILE A 150 -6.07 -17.10 8.77
CA ILE A 150 -7.11 -16.08 8.99
C ILE A 150 -8.16 -16.67 9.94
N THR A 151 -7.90 -16.66 11.24
CA THR A 151 -8.91 -16.87 12.26
C THR A 151 -9.50 -15.54 12.68
N GLU A 152 -10.11 -14.83 11.73
CA GLU A 152 -11.06 -13.75 12.02
C GLU A 152 -12.07 -13.70 10.87
N THR A 153 -13.24 -14.28 11.12
CA THR A 153 -14.44 -14.17 10.30
C THR A 153 -14.80 -12.70 10.11
N LEU A 154 -14.39 -12.11 8.98
CA LEU A 154 -14.98 -10.88 8.48
C LEU A 154 -16.36 -11.23 7.91
N GLU A 155 -17.39 -11.13 8.76
CA GLU A 155 -18.77 -11.09 8.31
C GLU A 155 -18.98 -9.81 7.48
N PHE A 156 -18.94 -9.93 6.16
CA PHE A 156 -19.42 -8.88 5.27
C PHE A 156 -20.96 -8.83 5.37
N PRO A 157 -21.58 -7.64 5.55
CA PRO A 157 -23.04 -7.52 5.47
C PRO A 157 -23.51 -7.95 4.07
N GLN A 158 -24.25 -9.05 4.00
CA GLN A 158 -24.93 -9.47 2.78
C GLN A 158 -26.04 -8.45 2.47
N ASP A 159 -25.87 -7.71 1.38
CA ASP A 159 -26.95 -6.91 0.79
C ASP A 159 -27.93 -7.88 0.10
N GLU A 160 -29.18 -7.88 0.56
CA GLU A 160 -30.25 -8.71 0.01
C GLU A 160 -30.69 -8.16 -1.36
N ARG A 161 -30.54 -8.96 -2.44
CA ARG A 161 -31.59 -9.14 -3.46
C ARG A 161 -31.22 -10.17 -4.53
N GLY A 162 -32.10 -11.16 -4.68
CA GLY A 162 -32.36 -11.82 -5.97
C GLY A 162 -32.08 -13.32 -6.01
N GLU A 163 -33.08 -14.12 -5.61
CA GLU A 163 -33.13 -15.58 -5.79
C GLU A 163 -32.88 -16.02 -7.25
N SER A 164 -32.07 -17.07 -7.41
CA SER A 164 -32.44 -18.21 -8.25
C SER A 164 -31.68 -19.46 -7.81
N ALA A 165 -32.42 -20.40 -7.21
CA ALA A 165 -31.91 -21.66 -6.72
C ALA A 165 -31.69 -22.65 -7.88
N ILE A 166 -30.47 -23.17 -8.04
CA ILE A 166 -30.20 -24.35 -8.87
C ILE A 166 -29.98 -25.55 -7.94
N ARG A 167 -31.00 -26.42 -7.86
CA ARG A 167 -30.92 -27.73 -7.21
C ARG A 167 -30.21 -28.72 -8.14
N LEU A 168 -29.00 -29.16 -7.78
CA LEU A 168 -28.33 -30.27 -8.47
C LEU A 168 -28.70 -31.60 -7.81
N ARG A 169 -29.60 -32.37 -8.44
CA ARG A 169 -29.82 -33.80 -8.11
C ARG A 169 -28.66 -34.61 -8.70
N ARG A 170 -28.00 -35.43 -7.88
CA ARG A 170 -27.19 -36.57 -8.37
C ARG A 170 -27.86 -37.88 -7.96
N SER A 171 -28.40 -38.57 -8.96
CA SER A 171 -28.89 -39.94 -8.87
C SER A 171 -27.72 -40.92 -8.86
N ALA A 172 -27.79 -41.90 -7.97
CA ALA A 172 -26.87 -43.01 -7.88
C ALA A 172 -27.21 -44.10 -8.92
N GLU A 173 -26.19 -44.70 -9.54
CA GLU A 173 -26.30 -46.02 -10.17
C GLU A 173 -25.10 -46.89 -9.77
N ARG A 174 -25.38 -47.97 -9.04
CA ARG A 174 -24.55 -49.17 -8.90
C ARG A 174 -25.00 -50.18 -9.95
N ARG A 175 -24.07 -50.83 -10.65
CA ARG A 175 -24.10 -52.24 -11.16
C ARG A 175 -22.65 -52.63 -11.52
N HIS A 176 -22.15 -53.84 -11.37
CA HIS A 176 -22.62 -55.08 -10.75
C HIS A 176 -21.37 -55.84 -10.28
#